data_AF-A0A067NP56-F1
#
_entry.id   AF-A0A067NP56-F1
#
_cell.length_a   1.000
_cell.length_b   1.000
_cell.length_c   1.000
_cell.angle_alpha   90.00
_cell.angle_beta   90.00
_cell.angle_gamma   90.00
#
_symmetry.space_group_name_H-M   'P 1'
#
loop_
_entity.id
_entity.type
_entity.pdbx_description
1 polymer ?
#
loop_
_entity_poly.entity_id
_entity_poly.type
_entity_poly.pdbx_seq_one_letter_code
_entity_poly.pdbx_strand_id
1 'polypeptide(L)'
;MSHTNTNGAPVSSVFSELSTVPSPGGEAPPVTDLIRLLLQVVAQDVCSSKRNTMSLYSLLSRSRDICGELHTLIQKVDETGDWESYESYSSKVQPLEELLYKLFELTGDESTKDWPSDRNVMTHLSYANTWEKNRGLVEVQPSDNFDWVKKHDDLALFHTILEGVDKQFAAFATVVTPSFITSEAYTTVRAKIKGFESQFASDTGAQSFVIATKFVVVMDGLLGFVADKSQALEKRRDLLGKELWKAAKDVVEKLDQPSWDEFVRLLSNAAPSDIEDLVKLVKRIRRPFHSQSMVLVKYCYQILNKVKAEKKEPGVLKSALAATEEALSAAADVVKNNNDLLKFEIDAAKKTAAETKFTAATAKITDCITTYTLAGSVPFDNFSADTTAAQALDKKWMDERIVATDLATVKVTITNPPAGLNTSNQTFTVEKNCSASTLLSHSLMQLRKDFRGTLPHRCHLADPSKNNEVIAGTTLVNAIPGAITLVFKVYVIMNG
;
A
#
# COMPACT_ATOMS: atom_id res chain seq x y z
N MET A 1 -4.28 -19.45 26.44
CA MET A 1 -3.35 -19.85 27.52
C MET A 1 -2.41 -18.67 27.74
N SER A 2 -2.44 -18.05 28.92
CA SER A 2 -1.54 -16.91 29.23
C SER A 2 -0.16 -17.46 29.56
N HIS A 3 0.84 -17.12 28.75
CA HIS A 3 2.23 -17.37 29.12
C HIS A 3 2.61 -16.35 30.22
N THR A 4 3.06 -16.86 31.36
CA THR A 4 3.70 -16.09 32.44
C THR A 4 5.20 -16.36 32.39
N ASN A 5 6.05 -15.35 32.63
CA ASN A 5 7.49 -15.61 32.72
C ASN A 5 7.82 -16.38 34.02
N THR A 6 9.10 -16.75 34.20
CA THR A 6 9.61 -17.51 35.36
C THR A 6 9.31 -16.87 36.73
N ASN A 7 8.90 -15.61 36.77
CA ASN A 7 8.59 -14.83 37.96
C ASN A 7 7.07 -14.59 38.15
N GLY A 8 6.20 -15.23 37.36
CA GLY A 8 4.75 -15.10 37.51
C GLY A 8 4.16 -13.78 36.99
N ALA A 9 4.97 -12.91 36.39
CA ALA A 9 4.49 -11.72 35.70
C ALA A 9 3.85 -12.11 34.35
N PRO A 10 2.70 -11.50 33.98
CA PRO A 10 2.12 -11.71 32.65
C PRO A 10 3.16 -11.30 31.59
N VAL A 11 3.39 -12.17 30.60
CA VAL A 11 4.28 -11.84 29.49
C VAL A 11 3.63 -10.68 28.73
N SER A 12 4.27 -9.52 28.86
CA SER A 12 3.95 -8.32 28.11
C SER A 12 3.99 -8.66 26.61
N SER A 13 2.93 -8.33 25.87
CA SER A 13 2.93 -8.55 24.42
C SER A 13 3.79 -7.49 23.74
N VAL A 14 4.46 -7.88 22.66
CA VAL A 14 5.14 -6.98 21.70
C VAL A 14 4.31 -5.72 21.40
N PHE A 15 2.99 -5.89 21.17
CA PHE A 15 2.07 -4.77 20.99
C PHE A 15 1.97 -3.87 22.23
N SER A 16 1.85 -4.44 23.42
CA SER A 16 1.79 -3.69 24.68
C SER A 16 3.07 -2.90 24.93
N GLU A 17 4.24 -3.48 24.60
CA GLU A 17 5.53 -2.81 24.76
C GLU A 17 5.63 -1.59 23.86
N LEU A 18 5.18 -1.70 22.62
CA LEU A 18 5.26 -0.62 21.64
C LEU A 18 4.22 0.49 21.87
N SER A 19 3.01 0.12 22.33
CA SER A 19 1.88 1.05 22.41
C SER A 19 1.66 1.69 23.78
N THR A 20 2.23 1.12 24.85
CA THR A 20 2.03 1.63 26.21
C THR A 20 3.08 2.68 26.55
N VAL A 21 2.65 3.93 26.68
CA VAL A 21 3.51 5.02 27.13
C VAL A 21 3.42 5.18 28.65
N PRO A 22 4.54 5.16 29.40
CA PRO A 22 4.53 5.46 30.83
C PRO A 22 3.97 6.87 31.09
N SER A 23 3.10 7.03 32.09
CA SER A 23 2.69 8.34 32.60
C SER A 23 3.00 8.44 34.10
N PRO A 24 3.90 9.36 34.51
CA PRO A 24 4.31 9.49 35.91
C PRO A 24 3.18 9.95 36.86
N GLY A 25 2.09 10.53 36.35
CA GLY A 25 0.88 10.89 37.11
C GLY A 25 -0.29 9.90 37.01
N GLY A 26 -0.11 8.74 36.37
CA GLY A 26 -1.16 7.74 36.14
C GLY A 26 -2.16 8.09 35.03
N GLU A 27 -2.49 9.37 34.85
CA GLU A 27 -3.28 9.88 33.71
C GLU A 27 -2.35 10.53 32.68
N ALA A 28 -2.63 10.33 31.38
CA ALA A 28 -1.80 10.88 30.33
C ALA A 28 -2.25 12.29 29.93
N PRO A 29 -1.31 13.21 29.63
CA PRO A 29 -1.65 14.58 29.23
C PRO A 29 -2.49 14.62 27.95
N PRO A 30 -3.60 15.39 27.91
CA PRO A 30 -4.46 15.50 26.73
C PRO A 30 -3.75 15.97 25.45
N VAL A 31 -2.71 16.79 25.58
CA VAL A 31 -1.91 17.27 24.43
C VAL A 31 -1.21 16.15 23.67
N THR A 32 -1.09 14.95 24.27
CA THR A 32 -0.47 13.76 23.66
C THR A 32 -1.48 12.72 23.20
N ASP A 33 -2.80 13.02 23.24
CA ASP A 33 -3.85 12.07 22.89
C ASP A 33 -3.69 11.54 21.45
N LEU A 34 -3.36 12.42 20.48
CA LEU A 34 -3.13 12.03 19.08
C LEU A 34 -1.88 11.15 18.93
N ILE A 35 -0.76 11.54 19.55
CA ILE A 35 0.49 10.77 19.56
C ILE A 35 0.23 9.34 20.08
N ARG A 36 -0.48 9.20 21.20
CA ARG A 36 -0.81 7.91 21.80
C ARG A 36 -1.70 7.05 20.90
N LEU A 37 -2.68 7.65 20.21
CA LEU A 37 -3.52 6.94 19.26
C LEU A 37 -2.71 6.44 18.07
N LEU A 38 -1.85 7.30 17.50
CA LEU A 38 -0.99 6.92 16.38
C LEU A 38 -0.02 5.80 16.79
N LEU A 39 0.58 5.87 18.00
CA LEU A 39 1.42 4.79 18.53
C LEU A 39 0.69 3.44 18.58
N GLN A 40 -0.59 3.43 19.00
CA GLN A 40 -1.38 2.20 19.05
C GLN A 40 -1.66 1.63 17.65
N VAL A 41 -2.07 2.46 16.71
CA VAL A 41 -2.37 2.03 15.34
C VAL A 41 -1.10 1.54 14.64
N VAL A 42 -0.03 2.32 14.70
CA VAL A 42 1.26 1.94 14.10
C VAL A 42 1.81 0.67 14.75
N ALA A 43 1.69 0.50 16.08
CA ALA A 43 2.11 -0.74 16.75
C ALA A 43 1.40 -1.98 16.21
N GLN A 44 0.10 -1.88 15.93
CA GLN A 44 -0.66 -2.99 15.35
C GLN A 44 -0.13 -3.38 13.97
N ASP A 45 0.14 -2.39 13.12
CA ASP A 45 0.64 -2.62 11.77
C ASP A 45 2.08 -3.14 11.77
N VAL A 46 2.94 -2.61 12.65
CA VAL A 46 4.33 -3.10 12.84
C VAL A 46 4.34 -4.56 13.30
N CYS A 47 3.45 -4.94 14.22
CA CYS A 47 3.32 -6.34 14.65
C CYS A 47 2.90 -7.29 13.53
N SER A 48 2.30 -6.77 12.46
CA SER A 48 1.85 -7.53 11.30
C SER A 48 2.82 -7.46 10.11
N SER A 49 3.82 -6.56 10.17
CA SER A 49 4.79 -6.36 9.09
C SER A 49 5.77 -7.53 8.99
N LYS A 50 6.03 -7.95 7.76
CA LYS A 50 7.00 -9.01 7.42
C LYS A 50 8.34 -8.49 6.93
N ARG A 51 8.43 -7.19 6.65
CA ARG A 51 9.64 -6.51 6.16
C ARG A 51 9.96 -5.32 7.04
N ASN A 52 11.23 -4.94 7.04
CA ASN A 52 11.73 -3.79 7.81
C ASN A 52 11.33 -3.88 9.29
N THR A 53 11.17 -5.10 9.81
CA THR A 53 10.50 -5.34 11.09
C THR A 53 11.29 -4.68 12.22
N MET A 54 12.60 -4.88 12.28
CA MET A 54 13.44 -4.34 13.35
C MET A 54 13.56 -2.81 13.26
N SER A 55 13.61 -2.27 12.04
CA SER A 55 13.71 -0.83 11.80
C SER A 55 12.42 -0.12 12.21
N LEU A 56 11.27 -0.67 11.81
CA LEU A 56 9.96 -0.17 12.23
C LEU A 56 9.77 -0.28 13.75
N TYR A 57 10.22 -1.39 14.35
CA TYR A 57 10.19 -1.59 15.80
C TYR A 57 11.01 -0.53 16.54
N SER A 58 12.22 -0.27 16.04
CA SER A 58 13.16 0.67 16.63
C SER A 58 12.66 2.11 16.52
N LEU A 59 12.10 2.50 15.36
CA LEU A 59 11.45 3.80 15.15
C LEU A 59 10.27 3.99 16.11
N LEU A 60 9.39 3.00 16.20
CA LEU A 60 8.21 3.08 17.05
C LEU A 60 8.56 3.09 18.54
N SER A 61 9.53 2.27 18.97
CA SER A 61 10.04 2.29 20.34
C SER A 61 10.62 3.67 20.68
N ARG A 62 11.38 4.28 19.77
CA ARG A 62 11.92 5.62 19.99
C ARG A 62 10.82 6.68 20.07
N SER A 63 9.80 6.60 19.21
CA SER A 63 8.63 7.49 19.27
C SER A 63 7.87 7.37 20.59
N ARG A 64 7.72 6.16 21.12
CA ARG A 64 7.14 5.91 22.45
C ARG A 64 7.99 6.55 23.55
N ASP A 65 9.31 6.42 23.49
CA ASP A 65 10.22 7.00 24.48
C ASP A 65 10.15 8.54 24.47
N ILE A 66 10.10 9.16 23.28
CA ILE A 66 9.90 10.62 23.15
C ILE A 66 8.55 11.03 23.75
N CYS A 67 7.48 10.25 23.55
CA CYS A 67 6.20 10.52 24.20
C CYS A 67 6.29 10.46 25.74
N GLY A 68 7.09 9.54 26.28
CA GLY A 68 7.37 9.47 27.72
C GLY A 68 8.18 10.67 28.23
N GLU A 69 9.16 11.15 27.45
CA GLU A 69 9.89 12.39 27.74
C GLU A 69 8.93 13.60 27.75
N LEU A 70 8.00 13.67 26.79
CA LEU A 70 6.97 14.72 26.75
C LEU A 70 6.09 14.70 28.00
N HIS A 71 5.63 13.52 28.44
CA HIS A 71 4.84 13.42 29.68
C HIS A 71 5.62 13.94 30.90
N THR A 72 6.91 13.64 30.98
CA THR A 72 7.78 14.12 32.07
C THR A 72 7.94 15.63 32.05
N LEU A 73 8.14 16.22 30.86
CA LEU A 73 8.24 17.68 30.70
C LEU A 73 6.92 18.38 31.05
N ILE A 74 5.79 17.83 30.62
CA ILE A 74 4.46 18.40 30.92
C ILE A 74 4.20 18.36 32.43
N GLN A 75 4.47 17.23 33.09
CA GLN A 75 4.33 17.15 34.54
C GLN A 75 5.22 18.18 35.27
N LYS A 76 6.47 18.36 34.82
CA LYS A 76 7.36 19.38 35.40
C LYS A 76 6.76 20.78 35.26
N VAL A 77 6.17 21.11 34.12
CA VAL A 77 5.48 22.40 33.92
C VAL A 77 4.28 22.54 34.85
N ASP A 78 3.48 21.48 35.04
CA ASP A 78 2.34 21.49 35.96
C ASP A 78 2.77 21.70 37.42
N GLU A 79 3.93 21.15 37.81
CA GLU A 79 4.46 21.24 39.18
C GLU A 79 5.21 22.55 39.47
N THR A 80 5.99 23.05 38.51
CA THR A 80 6.95 24.15 38.75
C THR A 80 6.68 25.41 37.94
N GLY A 81 5.84 25.34 36.90
CA GLY A 81 5.65 26.44 35.94
C GLY A 81 6.92 26.79 35.13
N ASP A 82 7.80 25.82 34.90
CA ASP A 82 9.09 26.03 34.22
C ASP A 82 8.91 26.33 32.72
N TRP A 83 9.22 27.57 32.31
CA TRP A 83 9.03 28.03 30.94
C TRP A 83 9.89 27.27 29.92
N GLU A 84 11.12 26.90 30.27
CA GLU A 84 12.00 26.14 29.36
C GLU A 84 11.43 24.76 29.03
N SER A 85 10.85 24.08 30.03
CA SER A 85 10.17 22.80 29.81
C SER A 85 8.91 22.96 28.96
N TYR A 86 8.18 24.06 29.11
CA TYR A 86 7.02 24.39 28.27
C TYR A 86 7.40 24.56 26.80
N GLU A 87 8.43 25.34 26.52
CA GLU A 87 8.96 25.53 25.16
C GLU A 87 9.50 24.22 24.58
N SER A 88 10.18 23.41 25.41
CA SER A 88 10.75 22.14 24.99
C SER A 88 9.67 21.11 24.59
N TYR A 89 8.61 20.94 25.39
CA TYR A 89 7.58 19.96 25.02
C TYR A 89 6.73 20.45 23.85
N SER A 90 6.35 21.73 23.83
CA SER A 90 5.48 22.29 22.79
C SER A 90 6.12 22.24 21.40
N SER A 91 7.43 22.46 21.31
CA SER A 91 8.19 22.34 20.05
C SER A 91 8.37 20.90 19.55
N LYS A 92 8.18 19.89 20.41
CA LYS A 92 8.39 18.46 20.07
C LYS A 92 7.10 17.71 19.70
N VAL A 93 5.92 18.20 20.10
CA VAL A 93 4.63 17.53 19.83
C VAL A 93 4.38 17.36 18.34
N GLN A 94 4.37 18.46 17.58
CA GLN A 94 4.06 18.43 16.15
C GLN A 94 5.06 17.56 15.34
N PRO A 95 6.39 17.69 15.51
CA PRO A 95 7.33 16.81 14.82
C PRO A 95 7.11 15.32 15.10
N LEU A 96 6.72 14.96 16.32
CA LEU A 96 6.42 13.57 16.67
C LEU A 96 5.12 13.08 16.01
N GLU A 97 4.09 13.93 15.96
CA GLU A 97 2.84 13.63 15.24
C GLU A 97 3.10 13.42 13.74
N GLU A 98 3.87 14.30 13.11
CA GLU A 98 4.23 14.19 11.69
C GLU A 98 5.05 12.92 11.40
N LEU A 99 5.99 12.56 12.29
CA LEU A 99 6.74 11.31 12.17
C LEU A 99 5.83 10.10 12.26
N LEU A 100 4.95 10.06 13.26
CA LEU A 100 4.01 8.95 13.47
C LEU A 100 3.00 8.83 12.34
N TYR A 101 2.58 9.94 11.74
CA TYR A 101 1.72 9.93 10.56
C TYR A 101 2.42 9.32 9.34
N LYS A 102 3.69 9.67 9.09
CA LYS A 102 4.50 9.02 8.04
C LYS A 102 4.70 7.53 8.30
N LEU A 103 4.92 7.14 9.56
CA LEU A 103 5.02 5.75 9.95
C LEU A 103 3.70 4.99 9.74
N PHE A 104 2.56 5.63 10.02
CA PHE A 104 1.25 5.04 9.75
C PHE A 104 1.06 4.73 8.26
N GLU A 105 1.39 5.67 7.36
CA GLU A 105 1.31 5.42 5.91
C GLU A 105 2.24 4.28 5.47
N LEU A 106 3.48 4.29 5.98
CA LEU A 106 4.48 3.27 5.67
C LEU A 106 4.07 1.88 6.17
N THR A 107 3.59 1.78 7.42
CA THR A 107 3.26 0.50 8.07
C THR A 107 1.95 -0.09 7.55
N GLY A 108 0.98 0.74 7.15
CA GLY A 108 -0.19 0.28 6.40
C GLY A 108 0.21 -0.32 5.05
N ASP A 109 1.17 0.30 4.35
CA ASP A 109 1.73 -0.24 3.11
C ASP A 109 2.53 -1.53 3.34
N GLU A 110 3.30 -1.66 4.42
CA GLU A 110 4.13 -2.85 4.70
C GLU A 110 3.34 -4.06 5.26
N SER A 111 2.39 -3.82 6.17
CA SER A 111 1.60 -4.87 6.84
C SER A 111 0.73 -5.68 5.88
N THR A 112 0.38 -5.11 4.73
CA THR A 112 -0.43 -5.75 3.69
C THR A 112 0.40 -6.51 2.65
N LYS A 113 1.73 -6.44 2.72
CA LYS A 113 2.63 -7.00 1.69
C LYS A 113 3.10 -8.37 2.10
N ASP A 114 2.38 -9.36 1.59
CA ASP A 114 2.90 -10.71 1.54
C ASP A 114 3.95 -10.86 0.44
N TRP A 115 4.82 -11.86 0.62
CA TRP A 115 5.65 -12.35 -0.48
C TRP A 115 4.75 -12.63 -1.69
N PRO A 116 5.12 -12.20 -2.91
CA PRO A 116 4.31 -12.45 -4.09
C PRO A 116 4.08 -13.95 -4.26
N SER A 117 2.83 -14.38 -4.04
CA SER A 117 2.45 -15.79 -4.18
C SER A 117 2.08 -16.12 -5.63
N ASP A 118 1.73 -15.10 -6.41
CA ASP A 118 1.50 -15.24 -7.83
C ASP A 118 2.82 -15.36 -8.55
N ARG A 119 2.91 -16.30 -9.49
CA ARG A 119 4.11 -16.49 -10.32
C ARG A 119 4.27 -15.38 -11.36
N ASN A 120 3.67 -14.21 -11.15
CA ASN A 120 3.71 -13.09 -12.09
C ASN A 120 4.98 -12.27 -11.86
N VAL A 121 5.79 -12.17 -12.92
CA VAL A 121 7.06 -11.43 -12.92
C VAL A 121 6.87 -9.95 -12.61
N MET A 122 5.78 -9.34 -13.11
CA MET A 122 5.49 -7.92 -12.89
C MET A 122 5.05 -7.65 -11.45
N THR A 123 4.36 -8.60 -10.80
CA THR A 123 4.06 -8.48 -9.37
C THR A 123 5.35 -8.49 -8.55
N HIS A 124 6.31 -9.34 -8.89
CA HIS A 124 7.63 -9.35 -8.24
C HIS A 124 8.41 -8.05 -8.47
N LEU A 125 8.37 -7.49 -9.68
CA LEU A 125 8.98 -6.19 -9.97
C LEU A 125 8.35 -5.06 -9.17
N SER A 126 7.00 -5.02 -9.09
CA SER A 126 6.27 -4.06 -8.28
C SER A 126 6.59 -4.20 -6.79
N TYR A 127 6.72 -5.43 -6.31
CA TYR A 127 7.12 -5.72 -4.93
C TYR A 127 8.53 -5.20 -4.64
N ALA A 128 9.50 -5.45 -5.54
CA ALA A 128 10.88 -4.99 -5.42
C ALA A 128 10.98 -3.45 -5.38
N ASN A 129 10.24 -2.75 -6.26
CA ASN A 129 10.21 -1.29 -6.28
C ASN A 129 9.52 -0.70 -5.03
N THR A 130 8.46 -1.35 -4.55
CA THR A 130 7.79 -0.94 -3.31
C THR A 130 8.73 -1.10 -2.11
N TRP A 131 9.46 -2.22 -2.04
CA TRP A 131 10.47 -2.44 -1.01
C TRP A 131 11.55 -1.35 -1.02
N GLU A 132 12.15 -1.06 -2.17
CA GLU A 132 13.19 -0.02 -2.30
C GLU A 132 12.68 1.36 -1.85
N LYS A 133 11.47 1.74 -2.27
CA LYS A 133 10.83 2.98 -1.83
C LYS A 133 10.68 3.01 -0.31
N ASN A 134 10.11 1.95 0.26
CA ASN A 134 9.83 1.89 1.70
C ASN A 134 11.13 1.85 2.52
N ARG A 135 12.16 1.15 2.03
CA ARG A 135 13.49 1.13 2.62
C ARG A 135 14.08 2.54 2.74
N GLY A 136 13.88 3.40 1.74
CA GLY A 136 14.32 4.80 1.78
C GLY A 136 13.54 5.67 2.78
N LEU A 137 12.27 5.35 3.07
CA LEU A 137 11.45 6.09 4.04
C LEU A 137 11.83 5.78 5.50
N VAL A 138 12.35 4.58 5.74
CA VAL A 138 12.82 4.14 7.07
C VAL A 138 14.12 4.87 7.49
N GLU A 139 14.83 5.49 6.55
CA GLU A 139 16.16 6.10 6.75
C GLU A 139 16.14 7.48 7.44
N VAL A 140 14.97 8.03 7.74
CA VAL A 140 14.79 9.45 8.12
C VAL A 140 15.15 9.77 9.59
N GLN A 141 15.72 8.85 10.38
CA GLN A 141 16.11 9.13 11.78
C GLN A 141 17.55 8.68 12.11
N PRO A 142 18.51 9.62 12.23
CA PRO A 142 19.90 9.30 12.50
C PRO A 142 20.09 9.06 14.01
N SER A 143 20.23 7.80 14.39
CA SER A 143 20.96 7.45 15.60
C SER A 143 22.06 6.48 15.21
N ASP A 144 23.20 6.52 15.91
CA ASP A 144 24.41 5.74 15.60
C ASP A 144 24.19 4.21 15.59
N ASN A 145 23.01 3.74 16.03
CA ASN A 145 22.64 2.33 16.08
C ASN A 145 21.64 1.93 14.98
N PHE A 146 21.24 2.82 14.07
CA PHE A 146 20.20 2.52 13.08
C PHE A 146 20.73 1.72 11.89
N ASP A 147 22.01 1.88 11.56
CA ASP A 147 22.65 1.20 10.42
C ASP A 147 22.66 -0.33 10.59
N TRP A 148 22.91 -0.83 11.81
CA TRP A 148 22.90 -2.27 12.05
C TRP A 148 21.48 -2.85 11.94
N VAL A 149 20.47 -2.10 12.41
CA VAL A 149 19.06 -2.51 12.37
C VAL A 149 18.59 -2.64 10.91
N LYS A 150 18.90 -1.62 10.10
CA LYS A 150 18.64 -1.62 8.66
C LYS A 150 19.34 -2.80 7.99
N LYS A 151 20.64 -2.98 8.27
CA LYS A 151 21.43 -4.10 7.76
C LYS A 151 20.82 -5.46 8.14
N HIS A 152 20.32 -5.61 9.36
CA HIS A 152 19.69 -6.84 9.81
C HIS A 152 18.41 -7.12 9.00
N ASP A 153 17.53 -6.13 8.83
CA ASP A 153 16.31 -6.29 8.03
C ASP A 153 16.61 -6.60 6.56
N ASP A 154 17.59 -5.89 5.99
CA ASP A 154 18.08 -6.10 4.63
C ASP A 154 18.59 -7.54 4.43
N LEU A 155 19.46 -8.03 5.32
CA LEU A 155 19.99 -9.39 5.26
C LEU A 155 18.91 -10.45 5.49
N ALA A 156 18.00 -10.21 6.44
CA ALA A 156 16.91 -11.14 6.74
C ALA A 156 15.98 -11.33 5.53
N LEU A 157 15.60 -10.22 4.87
CA LEU A 157 14.85 -10.28 3.62
C LEU A 157 15.67 -10.99 2.55
N PHE A 158 16.92 -10.57 2.33
CA PHE A 158 17.77 -11.11 1.27
C PHE A 158 17.97 -12.62 1.39
N HIS A 159 18.26 -13.11 2.60
CA HIS A 159 18.41 -14.53 2.89
C HIS A 159 17.12 -15.31 2.59
N THR A 160 15.96 -14.79 3.05
CA THR A 160 14.65 -15.40 2.76
C THR A 160 14.41 -15.54 1.26
N ILE A 161 14.80 -14.53 0.47
CA ILE A 161 14.63 -14.55 -0.99
C ILE A 161 15.57 -15.58 -1.63
N LEU A 162 16.85 -15.62 -1.22
CA LEU A 162 17.84 -16.54 -1.77
C LEU A 162 17.41 -18.00 -1.60
N GLU A 163 16.85 -18.36 -0.44
CA GLU A 163 16.30 -19.70 -0.21
C GLU A 163 15.14 -20.04 -1.17
N GLY A 164 14.30 -19.05 -1.49
CA GLY A 164 13.23 -19.19 -2.48
C GLY A 164 13.79 -19.41 -3.89
N VAL A 165 14.71 -18.55 -4.32
CA VAL A 165 15.31 -18.58 -5.65
C VAL A 165 16.05 -19.87 -5.93
N ASP A 166 16.76 -20.43 -4.96
CA ASP A 166 17.48 -21.69 -5.15
C ASP A 166 16.53 -22.87 -5.43
N LYS A 167 15.36 -22.88 -4.78
CA LYS A 167 14.27 -23.84 -5.09
C LYS A 167 13.73 -23.60 -6.50
N GLN A 168 13.55 -22.35 -6.90
CA GLN A 168 13.06 -22.03 -8.25
C GLN A 168 14.06 -22.40 -9.34
N PHE A 169 15.38 -22.24 -9.12
CA PHE A 169 16.38 -22.71 -10.07
C PHE A 169 16.32 -24.23 -10.27
N ALA A 170 16.11 -24.99 -9.20
CA ALA A 170 15.92 -26.43 -9.30
C ALA A 170 14.65 -26.77 -10.11
N ALA A 171 13.53 -26.12 -9.82
CA ALA A 171 12.27 -26.32 -10.56
C ALA A 171 12.40 -25.93 -12.03
N PHE A 172 13.00 -24.78 -12.32
CA PHE A 172 13.27 -24.25 -13.66
C PHE A 172 14.10 -25.24 -14.49
N ALA A 173 15.15 -25.81 -13.92
CA ALA A 173 16.01 -26.79 -14.59
C ALA A 173 15.24 -28.05 -15.06
N THR A 174 14.09 -28.36 -14.46
CA THR A 174 13.27 -29.52 -14.88
C THR A 174 12.42 -29.27 -16.13
N VAL A 175 12.22 -28.01 -16.53
CA VAL A 175 11.31 -27.64 -17.63
C VAL A 175 12.03 -27.06 -18.84
N VAL A 176 13.28 -26.61 -18.69
CA VAL A 176 14.07 -26.03 -19.79
C VAL A 176 15.00 -27.06 -20.43
N THR A 177 15.48 -26.75 -21.63
CA THR A 177 16.40 -27.65 -22.34
C THR A 177 17.76 -27.73 -21.64
N PRO A 178 18.44 -28.89 -21.64
CA PRO A 178 19.79 -29.01 -21.08
C PRO A 178 20.77 -27.99 -21.65
N SER A 179 20.70 -27.72 -22.96
CA SER A 179 21.53 -26.70 -23.63
C SER A 179 21.38 -25.30 -23.06
N PHE A 180 20.19 -24.97 -22.55
CA PHE A 180 19.94 -23.68 -21.91
C PHE A 180 20.60 -23.61 -20.52
N ILE A 181 20.49 -24.69 -19.74
CA ILE A 181 21.08 -24.79 -18.39
C ILE A 181 22.61 -24.77 -18.45
N THR A 182 23.19 -25.25 -19.55
CA THR A 182 24.64 -25.17 -19.79
C THR A 182 25.07 -23.86 -20.45
N SER A 183 24.14 -22.93 -20.71
CA SER A 183 24.51 -21.64 -21.28
C SER A 183 25.31 -20.81 -20.28
N GLU A 184 26.31 -20.10 -20.79
CA GLU A 184 27.19 -19.25 -19.96
C GLU A 184 26.37 -18.26 -19.11
N ALA A 185 25.39 -17.58 -19.74
CA ALA A 185 24.53 -16.62 -19.06
C ALA A 185 23.78 -17.24 -17.86
N TYR A 186 23.13 -18.38 -18.04
CA TYR A 186 22.43 -19.07 -16.96
C TYR A 186 23.38 -19.48 -15.84
N THR A 187 24.51 -20.10 -16.19
CA THR A 187 25.49 -20.57 -15.19
C THR A 187 26.08 -19.42 -14.39
N THR A 188 26.39 -18.29 -15.04
CA THR A 188 26.91 -17.09 -14.37
C THR A 188 25.88 -16.47 -13.45
N VAL A 189 24.64 -16.27 -13.91
CA VAL A 189 23.55 -15.73 -13.10
C VAL A 189 23.33 -16.57 -11.84
N ARG A 190 23.22 -17.90 -12.00
CA ARG A 190 23.02 -18.81 -10.88
C ARG A 190 24.20 -18.79 -9.90
N ALA A 191 25.44 -18.81 -10.40
CA ALA A 191 26.63 -18.78 -9.56
C ALA A 191 26.77 -17.47 -8.79
N LYS A 192 26.50 -16.33 -9.45
CA LYS A 192 26.57 -15.00 -8.84
C LYS A 192 25.50 -14.80 -7.76
N ILE A 193 24.25 -15.20 -8.02
CA ILE A 193 23.18 -15.15 -7.01
C ILE A 193 23.59 -15.91 -5.74
N LYS A 194 24.15 -17.11 -5.88
CA LYS A 194 24.68 -17.89 -4.74
C LYS A 194 25.85 -17.19 -4.03
N GLY A 195 26.68 -16.46 -4.77
CA GLY A 195 27.79 -15.70 -4.22
C GLY A 195 27.38 -14.44 -3.46
N PHE A 196 26.19 -13.89 -3.71
CA PHE A 196 25.75 -12.63 -3.13
C PHE A 196 25.68 -12.63 -1.60
N GLU A 197 25.31 -13.75 -0.97
CA GLU A 197 25.28 -13.85 0.49
C GLU A 197 26.66 -13.56 1.11
N SER A 198 27.71 -14.14 0.53
CA SER A 198 29.09 -13.87 0.97
C SER A 198 29.56 -12.45 0.62
N GLN A 199 29.12 -11.93 -0.54
CA GLN A 199 29.51 -10.60 -1.02
C GLN A 199 28.92 -9.47 -0.15
N PHE A 200 27.68 -9.63 0.30
CA PHE A 200 26.95 -8.57 1.01
C PHE A 200 26.84 -8.77 2.53
N ALA A 201 27.49 -9.78 3.09
CA ALA A 201 27.54 -9.99 4.55
C ALA A 201 28.01 -8.73 5.32
N SER A 202 28.88 -7.92 4.72
CA SER A 202 29.39 -6.69 5.32
C SER A 202 28.77 -5.39 4.80
N ASP A 203 28.27 -5.34 3.56
CA ASP A 203 27.96 -4.10 2.83
C ASP A 203 26.53 -4.08 2.24
N THR A 204 25.53 -3.87 3.10
CA THR A 204 24.11 -3.78 2.70
C THR A 204 23.65 -2.36 2.37
N GLY A 205 24.47 -1.35 2.70
CA GLY A 205 24.15 0.06 2.44
C GLY A 205 24.36 0.48 0.99
N ALA A 206 25.20 -0.25 0.23
CA ALA A 206 25.55 0.09 -1.14
C ALA A 206 24.39 -0.06 -2.13
N GLN A 207 24.38 0.79 -3.16
CA GLN A 207 23.45 0.69 -4.29
C GLN A 207 23.48 -0.70 -4.96
N SER A 208 24.65 -1.35 -4.95
CA SER A 208 24.83 -2.71 -5.46
C SER A 208 23.99 -3.75 -4.69
N PHE A 209 23.82 -3.60 -3.38
CA PHE A 209 22.96 -4.47 -2.58
C PHE A 209 21.47 -4.28 -2.93
N VAL A 210 21.04 -3.04 -3.11
CA VAL A 210 19.65 -2.72 -3.51
C VAL A 210 19.34 -3.35 -4.87
N ILE A 211 20.25 -3.18 -5.84
CA ILE A 211 20.10 -3.78 -7.17
C ILE A 211 20.11 -5.31 -7.09
N ALA A 212 21.03 -5.90 -6.32
CA ALA A 212 21.08 -7.34 -6.13
C ALA A 212 19.76 -7.86 -5.53
N THR A 213 19.23 -7.23 -4.49
CA THR A 213 17.97 -7.62 -3.85
C THR A 213 16.81 -7.55 -4.85
N LYS A 214 16.65 -6.42 -5.55
CA LYS A 214 15.62 -6.27 -6.59
C LYS A 214 15.74 -7.34 -7.67
N PHE A 215 16.95 -7.61 -8.12
CA PHE A 215 17.23 -8.63 -9.12
C PHE A 215 16.85 -10.03 -8.63
N VAL A 216 17.24 -10.42 -7.42
CA VAL A 216 16.91 -11.74 -6.86
C VAL A 216 15.39 -11.90 -6.70
N VAL A 217 14.66 -10.87 -6.23
CA VAL A 217 13.17 -10.89 -6.16
C VAL A 217 12.56 -11.14 -7.55
N VAL A 218 13.02 -10.40 -8.56
CA VAL A 218 12.48 -10.53 -9.92
C VAL A 218 12.85 -11.88 -10.55
N MET A 219 14.04 -12.39 -10.26
CA MET A 219 14.47 -13.72 -10.69
C MET A 219 13.64 -14.83 -10.06
N ASP A 220 13.21 -14.71 -8.79
CA ASP A 220 12.28 -15.66 -8.17
C ASP A 220 11.00 -15.78 -8.99
N GLY A 221 10.38 -14.63 -9.31
CA GLY A 221 9.18 -14.56 -10.14
C GLY A 221 9.40 -15.11 -11.55
N LEU A 222 10.50 -14.75 -12.21
CA LEU A 222 10.85 -15.22 -13.56
C LEU A 222 11.01 -16.74 -13.60
N LEU A 223 11.80 -17.29 -12.69
CA LEU A 223 12.06 -18.72 -12.60
C LEU A 223 10.78 -19.49 -12.25
N GLY A 224 10.01 -18.98 -11.29
CA GLY A 224 8.72 -19.55 -10.89
C GLY A 224 7.71 -19.57 -12.03
N PHE A 225 7.61 -18.48 -12.80
CA PHE A 225 6.74 -18.39 -13.98
C PHE A 225 7.11 -19.41 -15.04
N VAL A 226 8.41 -19.52 -15.37
CA VAL A 226 8.86 -20.46 -16.42
C VAL A 226 8.71 -21.91 -15.96
N ALA A 227 8.95 -22.19 -14.67
CA ALA A 227 8.78 -23.51 -14.06
C ALA A 227 7.31 -23.95 -14.00
N ASP A 228 6.35 -23.04 -14.08
CA ASP A 228 4.94 -23.34 -14.07
C ASP A 228 4.48 -23.93 -15.41
N LYS A 229 4.22 -25.24 -15.42
CA LYS A 229 3.74 -25.96 -16.61
C LYS A 229 2.32 -25.55 -17.04
N SER A 230 1.55 -24.89 -16.18
CA SER A 230 0.23 -24.35 -16.55
C SER A 230 0.33 -23.13 -17.47
N GLN A 231 1.48 -22.46 -17.51
CA GLN A 231 1.71 -21.31 -18.38
C GLN A 231 1.92 -21.75 -19.84
N ALA A 232 1.34 -20.98 -20.76
CA ALA A 232 1.46 -21.23 -22.20
C ALA A 232 2.93 -21.31 -22.63
N LEU A 233 3.27 -22.30 -23.46
CA LEU A 233 4.65 -22.56 -23.88
C LEU A 233 5.29 -21.37 -24.61
N GLU A 234 4.51 -20.65 -25.40
CA GLU A 234 4.94 -19.42 -26.10
C GLU A 234 5.39 -18.34 -25.11
N LYS A 235 4.60 -18.11 -24.05
CA LYS A 235 4.93 -17.15 -22.98
C LYS A 235 6.25 -17.50 -22.28
N ARG A 236 6.48 -18.79 -22.03
CA ARG A 236 7.73 -19.27 -21.44
C ARG A 236 8.91 -19.09 -22.38
N ARG A 237 8.72 -19.28 -23.69
CA ARG A 237 9.79 -19.15 -24.70
C ARG A 237 10.34 -17.72 -24.78
N ASP A 238 9.48 -16.72 -24.70
CA ASP A 238 9.91 -15.31 -24.75
C ASP A 238 10.83 -14.95 -23.57
N LEU A 239 10.54 -15.50 -22.39
CA LEU A 239 11.34 -15.35 -21.17
C LEU A 239 12.63 -16.21 -21.16
N LEU A 240 12.80 -17.09 -22.15
CA LEU A 240 14.03 -17.85 -22.39
C LEU A 240 14.89 -17.23 -23.50
N GLY A 241 14.56 -16.02 -23.95
CA GLY A 241 15.31 -15.30 -24.97
C GLY A 241 16.76 -15.03 -24.54
N LYS A 242 17.71 -15.24 -25.46
CA LYS A 242 19.16 -15.05 -25.21
C LYS A 242 19.49 -13.64 -24.72
N GLU A 243 18.86 -12.62 -25.30
CA GLU A 243 19.10 -11.21 -24.93
C GLU A 243 18.66 -10.91 -23.49
N LEU A 244 17.54 -11.47 -23.02
CA LEU A 244 17.08 -11.28 -21.65
C LEU A 244 18.08 -11.87 -20.64
N TRP A 245 18.56 -13.08 -20.90
CA TRP A 245 19.52 -13.74 -20.02
C TRP A 245 20.92 -13.14 -20.10
N LYS A 246 21.30 -12.56 -21.24
CA LYS A 246 22.50 -11.72 -21.36
C LYS A 246 22.37 -10.45 -20.50
N ALA A 247 21.24 -9.76 -20.54
CA ALA A 247 21.01 -8.61 -19.67
C ALA A 247 20.98 -9.00 -18.18
N ALA A 248 20.37 -10.14 -17.84
CA ALA A 248 20.41 -10.69 -16.49
C ALA A 248 21.86 -10.98 -16.02
N LYS A 249 22.70 -11.51 -16.91
CA LYS A 249 24.14 -11.68 -16.66
C LYS A 249 24.82 -10.33 -16.40
N ASP A 250 24.56 -9.33 -17.23
CA ASP A 250 25.15 -7.99 -17.07
C ASP A 250 24.77 -7.37 -15.71
N VAL A 251 23.53 -7.54 -15.24
CA VAL A 251 23.09 -7.09 -13.91
C VAL A 251 23.93 -7.71 -12.80
N VAL A 252 24.12 -9.03 -12.81
CA VAL A 252 24.86 -9.71 -11.71
C VAL A 252 26.37 -9.47 -11.76
N GLU A 253 26.92 -9.07 -12.91
CA GLU A 253 28.34 -8.75 -13.06
C GLU A 253 28.66 -7.31 -12.67
N LYS A 254 27.78 -6.37 -13.00
CA LYS A 254 28.02 -4.94 -12.81
C LYS A 254 27.32 -4.36 -11.59
N LEU A 255 26.14 -4.89 -11.24
CA LEU A 255 25.29 -4.41 -10.13
C LEU A 255 25.06 -2.90 -10.19
N ASP A 256 24.82 -2.38 -11.40
CA ASP A 256 24.59 -0.96 -11.68
C ASP A 256 23.18 -0.69 -12.23
N GLN A 257 22.76 0.57 -12.10
CA GLN A 257 21.42 1.00 -12.52
C GLN A 257 21.19 0.84 -14.03
N PRO A 258 22.13 1.19 -14.93
CA PRO A 258 21.92 1.02 -16.37
C PRO A 258 21.67 -0.44 -16.79
N SER A 259 22.39 -1.40 -16.21
CA SER A 259 22.18 -2.82 -16.51
C SER A 259 20.83 -3.29 -15.96
N TRP A 260 20.45 -2.82 -14.78
CA TRP A 260 19.13 -3.08 -14.19
C TRP A 260 18.00 -2.56 -15.08
N ASP A 261 18.09 -1.31 -15.55
CA ASP A 261 17.06 -0.69 -16.39
C ASP A 261 16.90 -1.42 -17.72
N GLU A 262 18.01 -1.83 -18.34
CA GLU A 262 17.98 -2.62 -19.57
C GLU A 262 17.37 -4.01 -19.36
N PHE A 263 17.71 -4.68 -18.25
CA PHE A 263 17.08 -5.95 -17.88
C PHE A 263 15.58 -5.80 -17.68
N VAL A 264 15.13 -4.80 -16.91
CA VAL A 264 13.70 -4.52 -16.69
C VAL A 264 13.00 -4.20 -18.01
N ARG A 265 13.62 -3.42 -18.89
CA ARG A 265 13.07 -3.11 -20.21
C ARG A 265 12.85 -4.37 -21.05
N LEU A 266 13.85 -5.24 -21.13
CA LEU A 266 13.73 -6.52 -21.86
C LEU A 266 12.72 -7.45 -21.20
N LEU A 267 12.70 -7.49 -19.88
CA LEU A 267 11.78 -8.30 -19.10
C LEU A 267 10.33 -7.86 -19.34
N SER A 268 10.02 -6.56 -19.27
CA SER A 268 8.68 -6.04 -19.54
C SER A 268 8.23 -6.29 -20.98
N ASN A 269 9.17 -6.35 -21.94
CA ASN A 269 8.84 -6.70 -23.34
C ASN A 269 8.60 -8.21 -23.53
N ALA A 270 9.27 -9.04 -22.74
CA ALA A 270 9.16 -10.50 -22.79
C ALA A 270 8.03 -11.03 -21.92
N ALA A 271 7.72 -10.34 -20.81
CA ALA A 271 6.63 -10.65 -19.92
C ALA A 271 5.32 -10.47 -20.69
N PRO A 272 4.48 -11.49 -20.75
CA PRO A 272 3.16 -11.34 -21.33
C PRO A 272 2.37 -10.40 -20.42
N SER A 273 2.12 -9.18 -20.88
CA SER A 273 1.03 -8.37 -20.34
C SER A 273 -0.26 -9.15 -20.64
N ASP A 274 -0.75 -9.89 -19.65
CA ASP A 274 -1.98 -10.63 -19.84
C ASP A 274 -3.14 -9.64 -19.83
N ILE A 275 -4.05 -9.84 -20.76
CA ILE A 275 -5.30 -9.10 -20.75
C ILE A 275 -6.07 -9.39 -19.47
N GLU A 276 -5.91 -10.57 -18.90
CA GLU A 276 -6.44 -10.88 -17.57
C GLU A 276 -5.89 -9.94 -16.48
N ASP A 277 -4.62 -9.56 -16.56
CA ASP A 277 -4.02 -8.64 -15.60
C ASP A 277 -4.49 -7.21 -15.82
N LEU A 278 -4.69 -6.80 -17.09
CA LEU A 278 -5.35 -5.54 -17.40
C LEU A 278 -6.78 -5.49 -16.84
N VAL A 279 -7.56 -6.58 -16.98
CA VAL A 279 -8.91 -6.68 -16.40
C VAL A 279 -8.86 -6.57 -14.87
N LYS A 280 -7.88 -7.20 -14.21
CA LYS A 280 -7.68 -7.08 -12.76
C LYS A 280 -7.28 -5.67 -12.34
N LEU A 281 -6.56 -4.93 -13.17
CA LEU A 281 -6.20 -3.53 -12.90
C LEU A 281 -7.42 -2.61 -12.98
N VAL A 282 -8.31 -2.81 -13.95
CA VAL A 282 -9.53 -1.98 -14.13
C VAL A 282 -10.37 -1.90 -12.84
N LYS A 283 -10.46 -2.98 -12.05
CA LYS A 283 -11.22 -2.99 -10.79
C LYS A 283 -10.69 -2.01 -9.74
N ARG A 284 -9.43 -1.60 -9.85
CA ARG A 284 -8.76 -0.68 -8.91
C ARG A 284 -8.90 0.79 -9.34
N ILE A 285 -9.34 1.03 -10.56
CA ILE A 285 -9.41 2.36 -11.16
C ILE A 285 -10.77 2.97 -10.90
N ARG A 286 -10.78 4.16 -10.31
CA ARG A 286 -12.01 4.96 -10.10
C ARG A 286 -12.15 6.02 -11.20
N ARG A 287 -13.29 6.72 -11.19
CA ARG A 287 -13.50 7.91 -12.02
C ARG A 287 -12.43 8.97 -11.70
N PRO A 288 -11.92 9.73 -12.68
CA PRO A 288 -12.40 9.90 -14.06
C PRO A 288 -11.71 9.00 -15.11
N PHE A 289 -11.14 7.87 -14.72
CA PHE A 289 -10.41 7.01 -15.68
C PHE A 289 -11.05 5.64 -15.87
N HIS A 290 -12.16 5.35 -15.20
CA HIS A 290 -12.72 4.00 -15.19
C HIS A 290 -13.29 3.59 -16.55
N SER A 291 -14.11 4.44 -17.19
CA SER A 291 -14.67 4.10 -18.50
C SER A 291 -13.59 4.07 -19.57
N GLN A 292 -12.63 4.99 -19.53
CA GLN A 292 -11.48 4.98 -20.43
C GLN A 292 -10.70 3.66 -20.32
N SER A 293 -10.43 3.20 -19.08
CA SER A 293 -9.72 1.95 -18.83
C SER A 293 -10.46 0.75 -19.41
N MET A 294 -11.78 0.68 -19.23
CA MET A 294 -12.61 -0.39 -19.81
C MET A 294 -12.52 -0.44 -21.34
N VAL A 295 -12.53 0.73 -22.00
CA VAL A 295 -12.40 0.80 -23.46
C VAL A 295 -11.04 0.28 -23.91
N LEU A 296 -9.94 0.74 -23.31
CA LEU A 296 -8.60 0.25 -23.69
C LEU A 296 -8.50 -1.28 -23.54
N VAL A 297 -8.94 -1.84 -22.42
CA VAL A 297 -8.89 -3.29 -22.17
C VAL A 297 -9.78 -4.07 -23.14
N LYS A 298 -10.99 -3.58 -23.43
CA LYS A 298 -11.89 -4.17 -24.43
C LYS A 298 -11.22 -4.27 -25.80
N TYR A 299 -10.57 -3.20 -26.25
CA TYR A 299 -9.94 -3.17 -27.57
C TYR A 299 -8.66 -4.00 -27.62
N CYS A 300 -7.83 -3.98 -26.56
CA CYS A 300 -6.72 -4.92 -26.42
C CYS A 300 -7.19 -6.38 -26.54
N TYR A 301 -8.31 -6.73 -25.90
CA TYR A 301 -8.90 -8.08 -25.95
C TYR A 301 -9.35 -8.47 -27.34
N GLN A 302 -10.03 -7.56 -28.04
CA GLN A 302 -10.51 -7.80 -29.39
C GLN A 302 -9.35 -7.95 -30.38
N ILE A 303 -8.31 -7.13 -30.28
CA ILE A 303 -7.11 -7.25 -31.12
C ILE A 303 -6.39 -8.57 -30.83
N LEU A 304 -6.21 -8.94 -29.56
CA LEU A 304 -5.56 -10.21 -29.20
C LEU A 304 -6.27 -11.41 -29.81
N ASN A 305 -7.60 -11.46 -29.74
CA ASN A 305 -8.38 -12.55 -30.32
C ASN A 305 -8.24 -12.61 -31.84
N LYS A 306 -8.17 -11.46 -32.53
CA LYS A 306 -7.93 -11.41 -33.98
C LYS A 306 -6.54 -11.87 -34.36
N VAL A 307 -5.51 -11.35 -33.68
CA VAL A 307 -4.11 -11.74 -33.91
C VAL A 307 -3.92 -13.24 -33.71
N LYS A 308 -4.52 -13.82 -32.66
CA LYS A 308 -4.52 -15.27 -32.41
C LYS A 308 -5.22 -16.07 -33.51
N ALA A 309 -6.42 -15.64 -33.93
CA ALA A 309 -7.18 -16.32 -34.98
C ALA A 309 -6.44 -16.34 -36.33
N GLU A 310 -5.76 -15.24 -36.66
CA GLU A 310 -5.03 -15.05 -37.91
C GLU A 310 -3.58 -15.53 -37.84
N LYS A 311 -3.12 -16.04 -36.69
CA LYS A 311 -1.74 -16.48 -36.44
C LYS A 311 -0.70 -15.42 -36.81
N LYS A 312 -1.02 -14.15 -36.57
CA LYS A 312 -0.12 -13.01 -36.81
C LYS A 312 0.86 -12.85 -35.65
N GLU A 313 2.06 -12.32 -35.95
CA GLU A 313 3.06 -12.00 -34.93
C GLU A 313 2.56 -10.87 -34.00
N PRO A 314 2.60 -11.03 -32.66
CA PRO A 314 1.97 -10.10 -31.72
C PRO A 314 2.81 -8.84 -31.41
N GLY A 315 3.86 -8.53 -32.18
CA GLY A 315 4.87 -7.52 -31.85
C GLY A 315 4.29 -6.15 -31.48
N VAL A 316 3.45 -5.57 -32.34
CA VAL A 316 2.82 -4.26 -32.06
C VAL A 316 1.78 -4.36 -30.93
N LEU A 317 1.12 -5.52 -30.77
CA LEU A 317 0.13 -5.74 -29.72
C LEU A 317 0.77 -5.73 -28.33
N LYS A 318 1.97 -6.30 -28.18
CA LYS A 318 2.72 -6.24 -26.91
C LYS A 318 2.99 -4.79 -26.49
N SER A 319 3.37 -3.92 -27.43
CA SER A 319 3.57 -2.50 -27.16
C SER A 319 2.28 -1.79 -26.72
N ALA A 320 1.14 -2.14 -27.32
CA ALA A 320 -0.16 -1.58 -26.92
C ALA A 320 -0.63 -2.08 -25.55
N LEU A 321 -0.41 -3.36 -25.24
CA LEU A 321 -0.74 -3.92 -23.93
C LEU A 321 0.10 -3.28 -22.82
N ALA A 322 1.41 -3.11 -23.03
CA ALA A 322 2.29 -2.42 -22.08
C ALA A 322 1.88 -0.95 -21.86
N ALA A 323 1.61 -0.21 -22.92
CA ALA A 323 1.15 1.18 -22.81
C ALA A 323 -0.21 1.28 -22.08
N THR A 324 -1.09 0.29 -22.31
CA THR A 324 -2.38 0.19 -21.60
C THR A 324 -2.15 -0.09 -20.12
N GLU A 325 -1.26 -1.03 -19.76
CA GLU A 325 -0.90 -1.31 -18.37
C GLU A 325 -0.37 -0.08 -17.63
N GLU A 326 0.51 0.71 -18.28
CA GLU A 326 1.02 1.97 -17.72
C GLU A 326 -0.10 2.99 -17.49
N ALA A 327 -1.03 3.14 -18.44
CA ALA A 327 -2.16 4.05 -18.31
C ALA A 327 -3.10 3.64 -17.16
N LEU A 328 -3.40 2.33 -17.07
CA LEU A 328 -4.24 1.77 -16.02
C LEU A 328 -3.60 1.91 -14.64
N SER A 329 -2.29 1.66 -14.54
CA SER A 329 -1.54 1.80 -13.28
C SER A 329 -1.49 3.26 -12.82
N ALA A 330 -1.19 4.20 -13.74
CA ALA A 330 -1.20 5.62 -13.44
C ALA A 330 -2.59 6.08 -12.94
N ALA A 331 -3.67 5.63 -13.59
CA ALA A 331 -5.03 5.94 -13.16
C ALA A 331 -5.40 5.32 -11.81
N ALA A 332 -4.92 4.11 -11.50
CA ALA A 332 -5.13 3.50 -10.19
C ALA A 332 -4.44 4.32 -9.08
N ASP A 333 -3.25 4.87 -9.36
CA ASP A 333 -2.48 5.67 -8.42
C ASP A 333 -3.03 7.08 -8.20
N VAL A 334 -3.84 7.62 -9.12
CA VAL A 334 -4.52 8.92 -8.95
C VAL A 334 -5.38 8.93 -7.68
N VAL A 335 -5.99 7.80 -7.31
CA VAL A 335 -6.97 7.74 -6.20
C VAL A 335 -6.47 6.95 -5.00
N LYS A 336 -5.29 6.35 -5.09
CA LYS A 336 -4.73 5.45 -4.05
C LYS A 336 -4.43 6.15 -2.72
N ASN A 337 -4.26 7.47 -2.72
CA ASN A 337 -3.97 8.25 -1.51
C ASN A 337 -5.24 8.88 -0.88
N ASN A 338 -6.41 8.76 -1.51
CA ASN A 338 -7.67 9.21 -0.90
C ASN A 338 -8.35 8.02 -0.22
N ASN A 339 -7.92 7.72 1.01
CA ASN A 339 -8.62 6.79 1.89
C ASN A 339 -10.07 7.23 2.17
N ASP A 340 -10.39 8.50 1.93
CA ASP A 340 -11.75 8.97 1.91
C ASP A 340 -12.43 8.61 0.57
N LEU A 341 -13.26 7.56 0.59
CA LEU A 341 -14.18 7.18 -0.51
C LEU A 341 -15.06 8.35 -1.00
N LEU A 342 -15.13 9.43 -0.21
CA LEU A 342 -15.99 10.58 -0.41
C LEU A 342 -15.21 11.86 -0.82
N LYS A 343 -13.88 11.92 -0.65
CA LYS A 343 -13.05 13.04 -1.15
C LYS A 343 -12.60 12.76 -2.57
N PHE A 344 -13.26 13.42 -3.52
CA PHE A 344 -12.85 13.46 -4.93
C PHE A 344 -11.78 14.54 -5.19
N GLU A 345 -10.87 14.75 -4.24
CA GLU A 345 -9.72 15.63 -4.46
C GLU A 345 -8.68 14.89 -5.28
N ILE A 346 -8.68 15.17 -6.57
CA ILE A 346 -7.72 14.59 -7.51
C ILE A 346 -6.53 15.53 -7.61
N ASP A 347 -5.35 15.03 -7.28
CA ASP A 347 -4.09 15.71 -7.56
C ASP A 347 -4.00 16.01 -9.07
N ALA A 348 -3.94 17.30 -9.41
CA ALA A 348 -3.96 17.75 -10.79
C ALA A 348 -2.74 17.26 -11.59
N ALA A 349 -1.57 17.13 -10.96
CA ALA A 349 -0.36 16.63 -11.60
C ALA A 349 -0.48 15.13 -11.90
N LYS A 350 -0.96 14.33 -10.93
CA LYS A 350 -1.22 12.89 -11.14
C LYS A 350 -2.29 12.66 -12.20
N LYS A 351 -3.36 13.47 -12.21
CA LYS A 351 -4.38 13.44 -13.26
C LYS A 351 -3.79 13.68 -14.64
N THR A 352 -3.00 14.74 -14.78
CA THR A 352 -2.35 15.10 -16.05
C THR A 352 -1.39 13.99 -16.52
N ALA A 353 -0.64 13.40 -15.59
CA ALA A 353 0.25 12.27 -15.87
C ALA A 353 -0.54 11.05 -16.38
N ALA A 354 -1.66 10.72 -15.73
CA ALA A 354 -2.54 9.63 -16.18
C ALA A 354 -3.13 9.92 -17.58
N GLU A 355 -3.67 11.12 -17.83
CA GLU A 355 -4.20 11.53 -19.14
C GLU A 355 -3.17 11.40 -20.27
N THR A 356 -1.92 11.77 -19.99
CA THR A 356 -0.80 11.60 -20.93
C THR A 356 -0.57 10.13 -21.27
N LYS A 357 -0.62 9.24 -20.28
CA LYS A 357 -0.48 7.79 -20.48
C LYS A 357 -1.67 7.19 -21.24
N PHE A 358 -2.91 7.63 -20.98
CA PHE A 358 -4.08 7.23 -21.77
C PHE A 358 -3.96 7.63 -23.24
N THR A 359 -3.44 8.82 -23.51
CA THR A 359 -3.17 9.30 -24.88
C THR A 359 -2.14 8.41 -25.57
N ALA A 360 -1.05 8.07 -24.88
CA ALA A 360 -0.02 7.16 -25.41
C ALA A 360 -0.57 5.75 -25.68
N ALA A 361 -1.37 5.19 -24.75
CA ALA A 361 -2.02 3.89 -24.93
C ALA A 361 -2.98 3.88 -26.13
N THR A 362 -3.79 4.93 -26.27
CA THR A 362 -4.73 5.10 -27.39
C THR A 362 -3.98 5.14 -28.74
N ALA A 363 -2.85 5.85 -28.81
CA ALA A 363 -2.01 5.86 -30.00
C ALA A 363 -1.49 4.47 -30.34
N LYS A 364 -0.98 3.71 -29.36
CA LYS A 364 -0.48 2.34 -29.59
C LYS A 364 -1.54 1.34 -30.00
N ILE A 365 -2.76 1.44 -29.47
CA ILE A 365 -3.89 0.61 -29.93
C ILE A 365 -4.28 0.99 -31.37
N THR A 366 -4.25 2.28 -31.72
CA THR A 366 -4.48 2.75 -33.10
C THR A 366 -3.43 2.21 -34.06
N ASP A 367 -2.16 2.21 -33.67
CA ASP A 367 -1.06 1.61 -34.43
C ASP A 367 -1.31 0.11 -34.68
N CYS A 368 -1.81 -0.61 -33.67
CA CYS A 368 -2.15 -2.03 -33.80
C CYS A 368 -3.30 -2.25 -34.78
N ILE A 369 -4.39 -1.46 -34.67
CA ILE A 369 -5.54 -1.55 -35.58
C ILE A 369 -5.08 -1.34 -37.03
N THR A 370 -4.20 -0.36 -37.26
CA THR A 370 -3.65 -0.05 -38.58
C THR A 370 -2.73 -1.17 -39.08
N THR A 371 -1.76 -1.59 -38.27
CA THR A 371 -0.76 -2.60 -38.64
C THR A 371 -1.39 -3.95 -38.97
N TYR A 372 -2.39 -4.37 -38.19
CA TYR A 372 -3.09 -5.62 -38.44
C TYR A 372 -4.20 -5.51 -39.48
N THR A 373 -4.33 -4.36 -40.16
CA THR A 373 -5.36 -4.08 -41.18
C THR A 373 -6.78 -4.36 -40.66
N LEU A 374 -7.02 -4.00 -39.40
CA LEU A 374 -8.31 -4.13 -38.73
C LEU A 374 -9.22 -2.91 -38.96
N ALA A 375 -8.67 -1.81 -39.49
CA ALA A 375 -9.46 -0.66 -39.93
C ALA A 375 -10.44 -1.07 -41.04
N GLY A 376 -11.67 -0.56 -40.99
CA GLY A 376 -12.78 -0.96 -41.85
C GLY A 376 -13.54 -2.19 -41.37
N SER A 377 -13.22 -2.72 -40.17
CA SER A 377 -13.92 -3.86 -39.58
C SER A 377 -14.48 -3.54 -38.20
N VAL A 378 -15.76 -3.84 -38.00
CA VAL A 378 -16.41 -3.71 -36.68
C VAL A 378 -15.78 -4.73 -35.72
N PRO A 379 -15.38 -4.34 -34.49
CA PRO A 379 -15.67 -3.06 -33.82
C PRO A 379 -14.55 -2.00 -33.86
N PHE A 380 -13.49 -2.18 -34.65
CA PHE A 380 -12.28 -1.35 -34.62
C PHE A 380 -12.48 0.07 -35.15
N ASP A 381 -13.41 0.28 -36.07
CA ASP A 381 -13.76 1.62 -36.58
C ASP A 381 -14.30 2.56 -35.50
N ASN A 382 -14.88 1.98 -34.44
CA ASN A 382 -15.46 2.74 -33.36
C ASN A 382 -14.44 3.13 -32.29
N PHE A 383 -13.18 2.70 -32.36
CA PHE A 383 -12.23 2.85 -31.27
C PHE A 383 -12.05 4.31 -30.79
N SER A 384 -11.88 5.24 -31.73
CA SER A 384 -11.74 6.67 -31.41
C SER A 384 -13.03 7.26 -30.81
N ALA A 385 -14.19 6.86 -31.36
CA ALA A 385 -15.49 7.29 -30.85
C ALA A 385 -15.79 6.73 -29.45
N ASP A 386 -15.53 5.44 -29.22
CA ASP A 386 -15.67 4.75 -27.93
C ASP A 386 -14.77 5.41 -26.87
N THR A 387 -13.52 5.76 -27.22
CA THR A 387 -12.57 6.43 -26.31
C THR A 387 -13.05 7.83 -25.94
N THR A 388 -13.51 8.60 -26.92
CA THR A 388 -14.07 9.95 -26.70
C THR A 388 -15.35 9.89 -25.84
N ALA A 389 -16.23 8.93 -26.12
CA ALA A 389 -17.45 8.72 -25.35
C ALA A 389 -17.15 8.30 -23.90
N ALA A 390 -16.15 7.45 -23.69
CA ALA A 390 -15.70 7.06 -22.36
C ALA A 390 -15.12 8.24 -21.55
N GLN A 391 -14.31 9.09 -22.19
CA GLN A 391 -13.81 10.34 -21.59
C GLN A 391 -14.96 11.27 -21.19
N ALA A 392 -15.92 11.49 -22.09
CA ALA A 392 -17.08 12.32 -21.82
C ALA A 392 -17.94 11.75 -20.68
N LEU A 393 -18.11 10.44 -20.61
CA LEU A 393 -18.84 9.77 -19.53
C LEU A 393 -18.15 9.90 -18.18
N ASP A 394 -16.83 9.68 -18.15
CA ASP A 394 -16.00 9.91 -16.96
C ASP A 394 -16.09 11.37 -16.49
N LYS A 395 -15.96 12.34 -17.41
CA LYS A 395 -16.07 13.77 -17.11
C LYS A 395 -17.46 14.15 -16.59
N LYS A 396 -18.52 13.75 -17.29
CA LYS A 396 -19.91 14.03 -16.90
C LYS A 396 -20.17 13.55 -15.47
N TRP A 397 -19.72 12.35 -15.14
CA TRP A 397 -19.90 11.78 -13.81
C TRP A 397 -19.15 12.59 -12.72
N MET A 398 -17.95 13.08 -13.02
CA MET A 398 -17.23 13.97 -12.12
C MET A 398 -17.95 15.30 -11.94
N ASP A 399 -18.38 15.93 -13.04
CA ASP A 399 -19.08 17.22 -13.01
C ASP A 399 -20.38 17.13 -12.19
N GLU A 400 -21.17 16.06 -12.37
CA GLU A 400 -22.40 15.80 -11.60
C GLU A 400 -22.16 15.59 -10.10
N ARG A 401 -20.99 15.06 -9.70
CA ARG A 401 -20.66 14.81 -8.29
C ARG A 401 -19.89 15.93 -7.60
N ILE A 402 -19.08 16.69 -8.34
CA ILE A 402 -18.44 17.91 -7.84
C ILE A 402 -19.50 18.97 -7.51
N VAL A 403 -20.64 19.00 -8.22
CA VAL A 403 -21.76 19.88 -7.88
C VAL A 403 -22.54 19.41 -6.64
N ALA A 404 -22.44 18.14 -6.25
CA ALA A 404 -23.16 17.57 -5.10
C ALA A 404 -22.41 17.70 -3.75
N THR A 405 -21.27 18.40 -3.70
CA THR A 405 -20.46 18.61 -2.48
C THR A 405 -20.96 19.71 -1.55
N ASP A 406 -22.14 20.30 -1.78
CA ASP A 406 -22.76 21.19 -0.80
C ASP A 406 -23.08 20.43 0.51
N LEU A 407 -22.72 21.09 1.61
CA LEU A 407 -22.54 20.62 2.99
C LEU A 407 -23.59 19.62 3.49
N ALA A 408 -23.17 18.55 4.17
CA ALA A 408 -24.07 17.67 4.92
C ALA A 408 -24.05 18.02 6.41
N THR A 409 -25.21 17.98 7.05
CA THR A 409 -25.32 18.21 8.49
C THR A 409 -25.46 16.87 9.20
N VAL A 410 -24.57 16.56 10.14
CA VAL A 410 -24.65 15.33 10.95
C VAL A 410 -25.39 15.64 12.24
N LYS A 411 -26.54 14.97 12.44
CA LYS A 411 -27.32 15.11 13.66
C LYS A 411 -27.07 13.90 14.56
N VAL A 412 -26.45 14.14 15.72
CA VAL A 412 -26.22 13.10 16.72
C VAL A 412 -27.32 13.20 17.77
N THR A 413 -28.16 12.18 17.86
CA THR A 413 -29.19 12.10 18.89
C THR A 413 -28.78 11.08 19.95
N ILE A 414 -28.61 11.55 21.18
CA ILE A 414 -28.35 10.70 22.34
C ILE A 414 -29.69 10.19 22.86
N THR A 415 -29.87 8.88 22.89
CA THR A 415 -31.08 8.25 23.46
C THR A 415 -30.77 7.72 24.85
N ASN A 416 -31.64 8.01 25.82
CA ASN A 416 -31.52 7.69 27.27
C ASN A 416 -30.31 8.32 27.99
N PRO A 417 -30.20 9.66 28.06
CA PRO A 417 -29.14 10.27 28.85
C PRO A 417 -29.35 10.04 30.36
N PRO A 418 -28.26 9.91 31.15
CA PRO A 418 -28.34 9.87 32.61
C PRO A 418 -29.10 11.07 33.19
N ALA A 419 -29.77 10.87 34.33
CA ALA A 419 -30.50 11.93 35.01
C ALA A 419 -29.57 13.14 35.31
N GLY A 420 -29.93 14.32 34.80
CA GLY A 420 -29.16 15.56 34.93
C GLY A 420 -28.46 16.05 33.65
N LEU A 421 -28.45 15.26 32.57
CA LEU A 421 -27.90 15.67 31.27
C LEU A 421 -28.97 16.30 30.37
N ASN A 422 -28.67 17.49 29.85
CA ASN A 422 -29.56 18.20 28.93
C ASN A 422 -29.61 17.46 27.58
N THR A 423 -30.80 17.02 27.17
CA THR A 423 -31.05 16.20 25.97
C THR A 423 -31.05 17.04 24.68
N SER A 424 -30.35 18.17 24.64
CA SER A 424 -30.36 19.02 23.44
C SER A 424 -29.70 18.27 22.28
N ASN A 425 -30.44 18.13 21.18
CA ASN A 425 -29.92 17.56 19.94
C ASN A 425 -28.69 18.38 19.53
N GLN A 426 -27.49 17.80 19.65
CA GLN A 426 -26.30 18.45 19.14
C GLN A 426 -26.20 18.18 17.64
N THR A 427 -26.18 19.27 16.88
CA THR A 427 -26.07 19.25 15.43
C THR A 427 -24.64 19.68 15.12
N PHE A 428 -23.87 18.78 14.53
CA PHE A 428 -22.51 19.09 14.11
C PHE A 428 -22.52 19.33 12.61
N THR A 429 -22.14 20.54 12.23
CA THR A 429 -21.83 20.84 10.84
C THR A 429 -20.42 20.36 10.61
N VAL A 430 -20.26 19.30 9.81
CA VAL A 430 -18.95 18.79 9.42
C VAL A 430 -18.84 18.97 7.93
N GLU A 431 -17.65 19.32 7.44
CA GLU A 431 -17.37 19.24 6.01
C GLU A 431 -17.69 17.82 5.53
N LYS A 432 -18.49 17.71 4.46
CA LYS A 432 -19.13 16.47 3.96
C LYS A 432 -18.15 15.36 3.55
N ASN A 433 -16.86 15.64 3.67
CA ASN A 433 -15.75 14.93 3.07
C ASN A 433 -14.92 14.14 4.09
N CYS A 434 -15.39 13.95 5.33
CA CYS A 434 -14.74 13.07 6.29
C CYS A 434 -15.33 11.64 6.20
N SER A 435 -14.47 10.63 6.17
CA SER A 435 -14.87 9.22 6.17
C SER A 435 -15.80 8.91 7.34
N ALA A 436 -16.70 7.94 7.24
CA ALA A 436 -17.58 7.57 8.36
C ALA A 436 -16.76 7.24 9.64
N SER A 437 -15.57 6.66 9.50
CA SER A 437 -14.63 6.44 10.61
C SER A 437 -13.99 7.72 11.14
N THR A 438 -13.69 8.70 10.28
CA THR A 438 -13.18 10.03 10.68
C THR A 438 -14.28 10.86 11.33
N LEU A 439 -15.51 10.82 10.81
CA LEU A 439 -16.70 11.42 11.38
C LEU A 439 -17.05 10.79 12.72
N LEU A 440 -17.00 9.46 12.83
CA LEU A 440 -17.22 8.75 14.09
C LEU A 440 -16.11 9.08 15.08
N SER A 441 -14.84 9.09 14.66
CA SER A 441 -13.70 9.44 15.51
C SER A 441 -13.77 10.90 15.98
N HIS A 442 -14.06 11.84 15.09
CA HIS A 442 -14.21 13.26 15.41
C HIS A 442 -15.43 13.52 16.30
N SER A 443 -16.56 12.87 16.03
CA SER A 443 -17.77 12.94 16.88
C SER A 443 -17.53 12.31 18.26
N LEU A 444 -16.83 11.18 18.32
CA LEU A 444 -16.42 10.54 19.58
C LEU A 444 -15.41 11.39 20.35
N MET A 445 -14.49 12.08 19.66
CA MET A 445 -13.54 13.03 20.26
C MET A 445 -14.27 14.24 20.87
N GLN A 446 -15.22 14.83 20.14
CA GLN A 446 -15.99 15.98 20.62
C GLN A 446 -16.93 15.60 21.77
N LEU A 447 -17.62 14.46 21.68
CA LEU A 447 -18.39 13.89 22.79
C LEU A 447 -17.49 13.58 23.99
N ARG A 448 -16.29 13.03 23.81
CA ARG A 448 -15.39 12.78 24.94
C ARG A 448 -14.94 14.07 25.64
N LYS A 449 -14.77 15.15 24.88
CA LYS A 449 -14.43 16.49 25.41
C LYS A 449 -15.58 17.08 26.23
N ASP A 450 -16.81 16.99 25.74
CA ASP A 450 -18.01 17.56 26.39
C ASP A 450 -18.44 16.77 27.64
N PHE A 451 -18.04 15.49 27.74
CA PHE A 451 -18.42 14.59 28.84
C PHE A 451 -17.31 14.35 29.88
N ARG A 452 -16.13 14.99 29.73
CA ARG A 452 -14.97 14.85 30.65
C ARG A 452 -15.24 15.26 32.12
N GLY A 453 -16.38 15.91 32.41
CA GLY A 453 -16.77 16.32 33.76
C GLY A 453 -17.91 15.52 34.42
N THR A 454 -18.54 14.58 33.74
CA THR A 454 -19.84 14.02 34.18
C THR A 454 -19.93 12.49 34.22
N LEU A 455 -18.95 11.74 33.72
CA LEU A 455 -18.98 10.27 33.69
C LEU A 455 -17.93 9.62 34.63
N PRO A 456 -18.30 8.61 35.44
CA PRO A 456 -17.34 7.86 36.26
C PRO A 456 -16.43 6.95 35.42
N HIS A 457 -15.21 6.71 35.91
CA HIS A 457 -14.01 6.14 35.23
C HIS A 457 -14.11 4.76 34.53
N ARG A 458 -15.29 4.19 34.24
CA ARG A 458 -15.42 2.90 33.53
C ARG A 458 -16.55 2.92 32.49
N CYS A 459 -16.25 3.39 31.29
CA CYS A 459 -17.06 3.12 30.10
C CYS A 459 -16.17 2.48 29.02
N HIS A 460 -16.58 1.33 28.50
CA HIS A 460 -15.95 0.67 27.34
C HIS A 460 -16.82 0.91 26.09
N LEU A 461 -16.20 1.38 25.01
CA LEU A 461 -16.82 1.43 23.67
C LEU A 461 -16.58 0.09 22.98
N ALA A 462 -17.62 -0.51 22.40
CA ALA A 462 -17.52 -1.78 21.68
C ALA A 462 -17.02 -1.57 20.23
N ASP A 463 -16.19 -2.50 19.76
CA ASP A 463 -15.55 -2.52 18.43
C ASP A 463 -16.57 -2.76 17.29
N PRO A 464 -16.68 -1.88 16.27
CA PRO A 464 -17.59 -2.04 15.14
C PRO A 464 -17.08 -2.98 14.02
N SER A 465 -15.88 -3.55 14.12
CA SER A 465 -15.21 -4.26 13.01
C SER A 465 -15.83 -5.59 12.56
N LYS A 466 -16.99 -5.98 13.10
CA LYS A 466 -17.73 -7.19 12.70
C LYS A 466 -19.13 -6.85 12.22
N ASN A 467 -19.25 -6.43 10.96
CA ASN A 467 -20.28 -6.82 9.98
C ASN A 467 -20.42 -5.74 8.89
N ASN A 468 -20.07 -6.12 7.66
CA ASN A 468 -20.35 -5.32 6.47
C ASN A 468 -21.77 -5.61 5.99
N GLU A 469 -22.74 -4.80 6.42
CA GLU A 469 -23.98 -4.57 5.66
C GLU A 469 -24.57 -3.21 6.03
N VAL A 470 -24.63 -2.32 5.04
CA VAL A 470 -25.33 -1.03 5.16
C VAL A 470 -26.80 -1.28 4.88
N ILE A 471 -27.56 -1.61 5.93
CA ILE A 471 -28.99 -1.30 6.05
C ILE A 471 -29.23 -0.85 7.49
N ALA A 472 -30.00 0.23 7.63
CA ALA A 472 -30.38 0.82 8.90
C ALA A 472 -30.91 -0.24 9.89
N GLY A 473 -30.20 -0.38 11.01
CA GLY A 473 -30.69 -1.03 12.23
C GLY A 473 -29.85 -2.22 12.66
N THR A 474 -29.09 -2.05 13.74
CA THR A 474 -28.87 -3.18 14.67
C THR A 474 -28.86 -2.69 16.11
N THR A 475 -29.63 -3.38 16.95
CA THR A 475 -29.55 -3.34 18.41
C THR A 475 -28.87 -4.64 18.83
N LEU A 476 -27.95 -4.61 19.79
CA LEU A 476 -27.67 -5.79 20.60
C LEU A 476 -27.28 -5.42 22.02
N VAL A 477 -28.08 -5.94 22.94
CA VAL A 477 -27.97 -5.83 24.38
C VAL A 477 -27.12 -7.00 24.87
N ASN A 478 -26.06 -6.71 25.61
CA ASN A 478 -25.57 -7.60 26.65
C ASN A 478 -25.05 -6.74 27.81
N ALA A 479 -25.89 -6.61 28.82
CA ALA A 479 -25.64 -5.78 29.99
C ALA A 479 -24.65 -6.49 30.93
N ILE A 480 -23.52 -5.84 31.19
CA ILE A 480 -22.77 -6.04 32.43
C ILE A 480 -23.47 -5.15 33.48
N PRO A 481 -23.92 -5.67 34.63
CA PRO A 481 -24.52 -4.85 35.67
C PRO A 481 -23.53 -3.78 36.14
N GLY A 482 -23.85 -2.50 35.88
CA GLY A 482 -23.04 -1.34 36.27
C GLY A 482 -22.33 -0.59 35.14
N ALA A 483 -22.38 -1.05 33.89
CA ALA A 483 -21.84 -0.32 32.74
C ALA A 483 -22.92 0.55 32.07
N ILE A 484 -22.64 1.85 31.86
CA ILE A 484 -23.49 2.71 31.04
C ILE A 484 -23.23 2.34 29.57
N THR A 485 -24.21 1.74 28.89
CA THR A 485 -24.14 1.51 27.45
C THR A 485 -24.72 2.72 26.72
N LEU A 486 -23.85 3.51 26.08
CA LEU A 486 -24.27 4.59 25.20
C LEU A 486 -24.54 4.02 23.80
N VAL A 487 -25.79 4.09 23.36
CA VAL A 487 -26.19 3.71 21.99
C VAL A 487 -26.28 4.97 21.14
N PHE A 488 -25.36 5.12 20.20
CA PHE A 488 -25.36 6.23 19.25
C PHE A 488 -26.19 5.86 18.03
N LYS A 489 -27.27 6.62 17.77
CA LYS A 489 -27.93 6.60 16.47
C LYS A 489 -27.43 7.78 15.66
N VAL A 490 -26.59 7.50 14.68
CA VAL A 490 -26.08 8.50 13.73
C VAL A 490 -27.07 8.60 12.58
N TYR A 491 -27.70 9.75 12.42
CA TYR A 491 -28.54 10.05 11.27
C TYR A 491 -27.77 10.98 10.33
N VAL A 492 -27.48 10.49 9.12
CA VAL A 492 -26.95 11.32 8.05
C VAL A 492 -28.14 11.92 7.32
N ILE A 493 -28.39 13.22 7.53
CA ILE A 493 -29.41 13.95 6.79
C ILE A 493 -28.69 14.65 5.63
N MET A 494 -28.91 14.17 4.42
CA MET A 494 -28.48 14.86 3.22
C MET A 494 -29.55 15.88 2.85
N ASN A 495 -29.25 17.16 3.01
CA ASN A 495 -30.08 18.21 2.43
C ASN A 495 -29.81 18.23 0.92
N GLY A 496 -30.88 18.18 0.13
CA GLY A 496 -30.84 18.14 -1.34
C GLY A 496 -30.53 19.49 -1.96
#